data_AF-A0A0M8MXS4-F1
#
_entry.id   AF-A0A0M8MXS4-F1
#
_cell.length_a   1.000
_cell.length_b   1.000
_cell.length_c   1.000
_cell.angle_alpha   90.00
_cell.angle_beta   90.00
_cell.angle_gamma   90.00
#
_symmetry.space_group_name_H-M   'P 1'
#
loop_
_entity.id
_entity.type
_entity.pdbx_description
1 polymer ?
#
loop_
_entity_poly.entity_id
_entity_poly.type
_entity_poly.pdbx_seq_one_letter_code
_entity_poly.pdbx_strand_id
1 'polypeptide(L)'
;MARRSTDHHRASMDPGSIASDVDLAVQSGWWKQPNQVPPVLQGRKDIYFESEESTVTDQEAKTFVTRETIVLYQDYSQTVFTARYDPADPASVELEQRHEPPPIALRQDQMEDAYDRFGRRIAAAALMKKDMVIGDGTPQSFVLELIRPLNQALRPVSTRSYGALVYSNMANASTQQHDVIRPGDILTIRNAKFQGKHGPMHAKYAMEVGKPDHVAVVAEWDGTKKKVRAWEQGRESKKVRQESYKLDDLRSGEVKIWRVVSRSWVGWQRKGPDE
;
A
#
# COMPACT_ATOMS: atom_id res chain seq x y z
N MET A 1 -9.42 -27.98 -43.24
CA MET A 1 -8.78 -26.87 -42.50
C MET A 1 -9.53 -26.64 -41.20
N ALA A 2 -8.78 -26.61 -40.10
CA ALA A 2 -9.27 -26.52 -38.73
C ALA A 2 -9.77 -25.12 -38.35
N ARG A 3 -10.62 -25.05 -37.32
CA ARG A 3 -10.45 -24.13 -36.20
C ARG A 3 -11.02 -24.79 -34.94
N ARG A 4 -10.11 -25.28 -34.11
CA ARG A 4 -10.35 -25.89 -32.80
C ARG A 4 -10.45 -24.74 -31.79
N SER A 5 -11.56 -24.63 -31.10
CA SER A 5 -11.77 -23.66 -30.03
C SER A 5 -10.80 -23.97 -28.89
N THR A 6 -9.85 -23.08 -28.63
CA THR A 6 -8.98 -23.14 -27.45
C THR A 6 -9.77 -22.64 -26.25
N ASP A 7 -10.12 -23.57 -25.37
CA ASP A 7 -10.63 -23.30 -24.03
C ASP A 7 -9.53 -22.57 -23.25
N HIS A 8 -9.79 -21.32 -22.86
CA HIS A 8 -8.84 -20.57 -22.05
C HIS A 8 -8.91 -21.13 -20.63
N HIS A 9 -7.88 -21.90 -20.26
CA HIS A 9 -7.64 -22.35 -18.91
C HIS A 9 -7.81 -21.20 -17.92
N ARG A 10 -8.87 -21.32 -17.12
CA ARG A 10 -9.13 -20.49 -15.95
C ARG A 10 -8.02 -20.78 -14.95
N ALA A 11 -7.03 -19.89 -14.87
CA ALA A 11 -6.04 -19.94 -13.80
C ALA A 11 -6.78 -19.73 -12.48
N SER A 12 -6.93 -20.81 -11.72
CA SER A 12 -7.20 -20.80 -10.30
C SER A 12 -6.18 -19.88 -9.63
N MET A 13 -6.60 -18.66 -9.26
CA MET A 13 -5.76 -17.75 -8.49
C MET A 13 -5.71 -18.25 -7.05
N ASP A 14 -4.79 -19.18 -6.80
CA ASP A 14 -4.08 -19.17 -5.53
C ASP A 14 -2.75 -18.47 -5.84
N PRO A 15 -2.64 -17.14 -5.67
CA PRO A 15 -1.39 -16.47 -5.94
C PRO A 15 -0.45 -16.83 -4.79
N GLY A 16 0.60 -17.61 -5.10
CA GLY A 16 1.77 -17.63 -4.23
C GLY A 16 2.22 -16.20 -3.90
N SER A 17 2.85 -16.03 -2.74
CA SER A 17 3.35 -14.72 -2.29
C SER A 17 4.31 -14.10 -3.31
N ILE A 18 4.33 -12.77 -3.41
CA ILE A 18 5.29 -12.04 -4.25
C ILE A 18 6.72 -12.20 -3.71
N ALA A 19 6.88 -12.26 -2.39
CA ALA A 19 8.17 -12.51 -1.76
C ALA A 19 8.79 -13.82 -2.24
N SER A 20 10.03 -13.73 -2.69
CA SER A 20 10.82 -14.85 -3.21
C SER A 20 12.31 -14.53 -3.04
N ASP A 21 13.15 -15.56 -3.19
CA ASP A 21 14.59 -15.40 -3.19
C ASP A 21 15.04 -14.36 -4.23
N VAL A 22 16.02 -13.54 -3.86
CA VAL A 22 16.66 -12.59 -4.78
C VAL A 22 18.18 -12.73 -4.73
N ASP A 23 18.87 -12.19 -5.73
CA ASP A 23 20.32 -12.07 -5.67
C ASP A 23 20.72 -11.01 -4.63
N LEU A 24 21.36 -11.46 -3.56
CA LEU A 24 21.84 -10.60 -2.48
C LEU A 24 23.04 -9.75 -2.88
N ALA A 25 23.75 -10.13 -3.96
CA ALA A 25 24.92 -9.45 -4.51
C ALA A 25 25.88 -8.98 -3.41
N VAL A 26 26.37 -9.91 -2.57
CA VAL A 26 27.19 -9.66 -1.37
C VAL A 26 28.29 -8.63 -1.61
N GLN A 27 28.94 -8.72 -2.77
CA GLN A 27 30.05 -7.86 -3.21
C GLN A 27 29.69 -6.38 -3.36
N SER A 28 28.42 -6.05 -3.54
CA SER A 28 27.95 -4.66 -3.64
C SER A 28 28.04 -3.91 -2.30
N GLY A 29 28.09 -4.63 -1.17
CA GLY A 29 28.18 -4.03 0.15
C GLY A 29 26.95 -3.19 0.55
N TRP A 30 25.79 -3.40 -0.09
CA TRP A 30 24.56 -2.64 0.19
C TRP A 30 24.19 -2.66 1.69
N TRP A 31 24.45 -3.79 2.35
CA TRP A 31 24.23 -4.04 3.77
C TRP A 31 25.17 -3.25 4.71
N LYS A 32 26.06 -2.39 4.21
CA LYS A 32 26.92 -1.50 5.03
C LYS A 32 26.25 -0.20 5.42
N GLN A 33 25.24 0.25 4.67
CA GLN A 33 24.47 1.47 4.99
C GLN A 33 23.03 1.13 5.44
N PRO A 34 22.47 1.90 6.39
CA PRO A 34 21.09 1.73 6.81
C PRO A 34 20.14 2.12 5.66
N ASN A 35 18.94 1.57 5.67
CA ASN A 35 17.89 1.80 4.68
C ASN A 35 18.38 1.58 3.24
N GLN A 36 19.14 0.50 3.04
CA GLN A 36 19.53 0.01 1.72
C GLN A 36 18.94 -1.38 1.49
N VAL A 37 18.78 -1.74 0.22
CA VAL A 37 18.32 -3.06 -0.23
C VAL A 37 19.32 -3.63 -1.25
N PRO A 38 19.31 -4.96 -1.50
CA PRO A 38 20.08 -5.56 -2.57
C PRO A 38 19.89 -4.82 -3.92
N PRO A 39 20.91 -4.72 -4.78
CA PRO A 39 20.86 -3.98 -6.05
C PRO A 39 19.65 -4.30 -6.92
N VAL A 40 19.20 -5.55 -6.96
CA VAL A 40 18.03 -5.99 -7.74
C VAL A 40 16.71 -5.35 -7.29
N LEU A 41 16.64 -4.83 -6.06
CA LEU A 41 15.48 -4.13 -5.51
C LEU A 41 15.63 -2.60 -5.51
N GLN A 42 16.82 -2.07 -5.81
CA GLN A 42 17.06 -0.63 -5.81
C GLN A 42 16.25 0.06 -6.91
N GLY A 43 15.63 1.19 -6.59
CA GLY A 43 14.81 1.96 -7.52
C GLY A 43 13.44 1.35 -7.85
N ARG A 44 13.12 0.15 -7.34
CA ARG A 44 11.76 -0.40 -7.44
C ARG A 44 10.77 0.52 -6.73
N LYS A 45 9.73 0.91 -7.46
CA LYS A 45 8.69 1.79 -6.94
C LYS A 45 7.57 1.02 -6.27
N ASP A 46 7.50 -0.30 -6.43
CA ASP A 46 6.40 -1.18 -6.04
C ASP A 46 6.63 -1.90 -4.69
N ILE A 47 7.66 -1.51 -3.96
CA ILE A 47 8.01 -2.02 -2.63
C ILE A 47 8.07 -0.89 -1.61
N TYR A 48 7.98 -1.26 -0.34
CA TYR A 48 8.34 -0.42 0.80
C TYR A 48 9.37 -1.18 1.63
N PHE A 49 10.33 -0.49 2.24
CA PHE A 49 11.32 -1.17 3.07
C PHE A 49 11.77 -0.30 4.25
N GLU A 50 12.20 -0.97 5.30
CA GLU A 50 12.80 -0.37 6.49
C GLU A 50 13.95 -1.24 6.96
N SER A 51 14.91 -0.66 7.67
CA SER A 51 16.01 -1.40 8.28
C SER A 51 16.14 -1.13 9.77
N GLU A 52 16.41 -2.17 10.53
CA GLU A 52 16.79 -2.12 11.94
C GLU A 52 18.23 -2.59 12.10
N GLU A 53 18.95 -2.02 13.06
CA GLU A 53 20.34 -2.35 13.35
C GLU A 53 20.52 -2.59 14.84
N SER A 54 21.30 -3.61 15.17
CA SER A 54 21.78 -3.89 16.51
C SER A 54 23.29 -4.12 16.48
N THR A 55 23.97 -3.74 17.56
CA THR A 55 25.41 -3.93 17.72
C THR A 55 25.66 -4.68 19.02
N VAL A 56 26.45 -5.74 18.95
CA VAL A 56 26.85 -6.54 20.11
C VAL A 56 28.37 -6.58 20.15
N THR A 57 28.94 -6.22 21.30
CA THR A 57 30.36 -6.40 21.57
C THR A 57 30.52 -7.62 22.48
N ASP A 58 31.34 -8.57 22.07
CA ASP A 58 31.61 -9.78 22.84
C ASP A 58 32.65 -9.54 23.95
N GLN A 59 32.90 -10.58 24.76
CA GLN A 59 33.84 -10.54 25.87
C GLN A 59 35.31 -10.36 25.41
N GLU A 60 35.61 -10.64 24.14
CA GLU A 60 36.93 -10.48 23.52
C GLU A 60 37.07 -9.10 22.83
N ALA A 61 36.13 -8.17 23.08
CA ALA A 61 36.04 -6.84 22.49
C ALA A 61 35.82 -6.82 20.97
N LYS A 62 35.41 -7.95 20.37
CA LYS A 62 35.00 -8.00 18.97
C LYS A 62 33.57 -7.50 18.84
N THR A 63 33.32 -6.64 17.88
CA THR A 63 32.02 -6.01 17.67
C THR A 63 31.34 -6.60 16.44
N PHE A 64 30.11 -7.04 16.60
CA PHE A 64 29.28 -7.52 15.50
C PHE A 64 28.09 -6.59 15.30
N VAL A 65 27.85 -6.21 14.06
CA VAL A 65 26.66 -5.49 13.63
C VAL A 65 25.73 -6.47 12.96
N THR A 66 24.48 -6.52 13.44
CA THR A 66 23.38 -7.24 12.80
C THR A 66 22.41 -6.21 12.25
N ARG A 67 22.20 -6.23 10.93
CA ARG A 67 21.22 -5.39 10.25
C ARG A 67 20.14 -6.25 9.62
N GLU A 68 18.89 -5.98 9.99
CA GLU A 68 17.73 -6.58 9.35
C GLU A 68 17.09 -5.54 8.44
N THR A 69 16.94 -5.85 7.15
CA THR A 69 16.20 -5.02 6.19
C THR A 69 14.97 -5.78 5.76
N ILE A 70 13.79 -5.21 6.02
CA ILE A 70 12.51 -5.83 5.69
C ILE A 70 11.93 -5.12 4.48
N VAL A 71 11.68 -5.88 3.42
CA VAL A 71 10.97 -5.43 2.22
C VAL A 71 9.55 -5.95 2.25
N LEU A 72 8.59 -5.03 2.13
CA LEU A 72 7.16 -5.30 2.07
C LEU A 72 6.65 -5.09 0.63
N TYR A 73 6.00 -6.11 0.08
CA TYR A 73 5.42 -6.08 -1.27
C TYR A 73 3.95 -5.66 -1.25
N GLN A 74 3.39 -5.38 -2.43
CA GLN A 74 2.01 -4.89 -2.59
C GLN A 74 0.93 -5.87 -2.08
N ASP A 75 1.25 -7.17 -1.98
CA ASP A 75 0.40 -8.21 -1.39
C ASP A 75 0.64 -8.39 0.12
N TYR A 76 1.54 -7.57 0.70
CA TYR A 76 2.02 -7.63 2.08
C TYR A 76 2.82 -8.88 2.47
N SER A 77 3.23 -9.69 1.50
CA SER A 77 4.32 -10.63 1.73
C SER A 77 5.63 -9.88 1.97
N GLN A 78 6.59 -10.54 2.63
CA GLN A 78 7.82 -9.89 3.07
C GLN A 78 9.05 -10.66 2.66
N THR A 79 10.14 -9.95 2.37
CA THR A 79 11.49 -10.51 2.37
C THR A 79 12.30 -9.80 3.43
N VAL A 80 12.82 -10.57 4.39
CA VAL A 80 13.71 -10.08 5.44
C VAL A 80 15.12 -10.49 5.07
N PHE A 81 16.01 -9.50 4.93
CA PHE A 81 17.43 -9.71 4.76
C PHE A 81 18.13 -9.50 6.10
N THR A 82 18.93 -10.46 6.53
CA THR A 82 19.75 -10.34 7.73
C THR A 82 21.21 -10.31 7.32
N ALA A 83 21.90 -9.23 7.67
CA ALA A 83 23.33 -9.09 7.48
C ALA A 83 24.02 -9.07 8.84
N ARG A 84 24.92 -10.02 9.09
CA ARG A 84 25.77 -10.04 10.28
C ARG A 84 27.22 -9.90 9.86
N TYR A 85 27.93 -8.91 10.39
CA TYR A 85 29.32 -8.67 10.04
C TYR A 85 30.11 -8.02 11.17
N ASP A 86 31.42 -8.20 11.15
CA ASP A 86 32.36 -7.41 11.95
C ASP A 86 32.70 -6.12 11.19
N PRO A 87 32.47 -4.91 11.75
CA PRO A 87 32.88 -3.66 11.12
C PRO A 87 34.38 -3.55 10.82
N ALA A 88 35.23 -4.26 11.58
CA ALA A 88 36.67 -4.32 11.37
C ALA A 88 37.08 -5.31 10.26
N ASP A 89 36.26 -6.33 10.01
CA ASP A 89 36.41 -7.24 8.87
C ASP A 89 35.07 -7.46 8.14
N PRO A 90 34.62 -6.48 7.35
CA PRO A 90 33.35 -6.58 6.64
C PRO A 90 33.34 -7.67 5.54
N ALA A 91 34.50 -8.25 5.18
CA ALA A 91 34.56 -9.33 4.20
C ALA A 91 33.98 -10.65 4.75
N SER A 92 33.91 -10.78 6.07
CA SER A 92 33.33 -11.93 6.79
C SER A 92 31.80 -11.92 6.92
N VAL A 93 31.11 -11.08 6.13
CA VAL A 93 29.64 -10.92 6.24
C VAL A 93 28.89 -12.23 5.99
N GLU A 94 27.94 -12.51 6.87
CA GLU A 94 26.92 -13.52 6.70
C GLU A 94 25.63 -12.84 6.24
N LEU A 95 25.12 -13.20 5.06
CA LEU A 95 23.84 -12.73 4.56
C LEU A 95 22.85 -13.88 4.49
N GLU A 96 21.67 -13.65 5.06
CA GLU A 96 20.54 -14.56 4.99
C GLU A 96 19.31 -13.83 4.44
N GLN A 97 18.39 -14.57 3.84
CA GLN A 97 17.07 -14.08 3.51
C GLN A 97 15.99 -15.06 3.98
N ARG A 98 14.89 -14.53 4.49
CA ARG A 98 13.67 -15.30 4.78
C ARG A 98 12.44 -14.59 4.21
N HIS A 99 11.37 -15.35 4.04
CA HIS A 99 10.12 -14.83 3.50
C HIS A 99 8.97 -15.07 4.46
N GLU A 100 8.15 -14.04 4.65
CA GLU A 100 6.90 -14.15 5.38
C GLU A 100 5.74 -14.07 4.37
N PRO A 101 4.72 -14.93 4.49
CA PRO A 101 3.54 -14.84 3.64
C PRO A 101 2.76 -13.55 3.94
N PRO A 102 1.83 -13.16 3.06
CA PRO A 102 0.85 -12.12 3.38
C PRO A 102 0.17 -12.39 4.73
N PRO A 103 -0.11 -11.34 5.52
CA PRO A 103 -0.83 -11.50 6.77
C PRO A 103 -2.26 -11.99 6.51
N ILE A 104 -2.82 -12.66 7.51
CA ILE A 104 -4.21 -13.10 7.46
C ILE A 104 -5.12 -11.87 7.31
N ALA A 105 -6.13 -12.00 6.44
CA ALA A 105 -7.13 -10.97 6.26
C ALA A 105 -7.78 -10.61 7.60
N LEU A 106 -7.94 -9.31 7.85
CA LEU A 106 -8.57 -8.84 9.08
C LEU A 106 -10.03 -9.27 9.13
N ARG A 107 -10.46 -9.73 10.30
CA ARG A 107 -11.88 -9.91 10.61
C ARG A 107 -12.59 -8.56 10.76
N GLN A 108 -13.92 -8.58 10.77
CA GLN A 108 -14.73 -7.37 10.85
C GLN A 108 -14.46 -6.54 12.12
N ASP A 109 -14.32 -7.18 13.28
CA ASP A 109 -13.94 -6.53 14.54
C ASP A 109 -12.59 -5.80 14.43
N GLN A 110 -11.60 -6.44 13.81
CA GLN A 110 -10.27 -5.86 13.62
C GLN A 110 -10.27 -4.74 12.58
N MET A 111 -11.14 -4.84 11.56
CA MET A 111 -11.37 -3.78 10.59
C MET A 111 -12.01 -2.55 11.25
N GLU A 112 -12.91 -2.73 12.22
CA GLU A 112 -13.50 -1.64 13.01
C GLU A 112 -12.46 -0.99 13.93
N ASP A 113 -11.66 -1.79 14.64
CA ASP A 113 -10.55 -1.30 15.45
C ASP A 113 -9.56 -0.45 14.64
N ALA A 114 -9.19 -0.90 13.44
CA ALA A 114 -8.31 -0.16 12.54
C ALA A 114 -8.94 1.17 12.10
N TYR A 115 -10.24 1.18 11.86
CA TYR A 115 -10.98 2.39 11.51
C TYR A 115 -11.01 3.40 12.66
N ASP A 116 -11.28 2.94 13.88
CA ASP A 116 -11.31 3.79 15.06
C ASP A 116 -9.93 4.37 15.38
N ARG A 117 -8.86 3.58 15.23
CA ARG A 117 -7.48 4.02 15.47
C ARG A 117 -6.96 5.00 14.41
N PHE A 118 -7.24 4.75 13.13
CA PHE A 118 -6.61 5.50 12.01
C PHE A 118 -7.62 6.22 11.12
N GLY A 119 -8.67 5.52 10.65
CA GLY A 119 -9.63 6.04 9.69
C GLY A 119 -10.27 7.37 10.11
N ARG A 120 -10.78 7.46 11.34
CA ARG A 120 -11.38 8.70 11.88
C ARG A 120 -10.42 9.89 11.87
N ARG A 121 -9.16 9.66 12.24
CA ARG A 121 -8.11 10.69 12.27
C ARG A 121 -7.76 11.14 10.87
N ILE A 122 -7.67 10.22 9.92
CA ILE A 122 -7.42 10.52 8.51
C ILE A 122 -8.57 11.34 7.91
N ALA A 123 -9.82 10.95 8.19
CA ALA A 123 -11.01 11.67 7.73
C ALA A 123 -11.04 13.13 8.25
N ALA A 124 -10.82 13.30 9.55
CA ALA A 124 -10.77 14.63 10.17
C ALA A 124 -9.63 15.48 9.60
N ALA A 125 -8.45 14.88 9.45
CA ALA A 125 -7.29 15.56 8.88
C ALA A 125 -7.52 15.97 7.41
N ALA A 126 -8.09 15.10 6.58
CA ALA A 126 -8.43 15.41 5.19
C ALA A 126 -9.38 16.60 5.07
N LEU A 127 -10.42 16.67 5.91
CA LEU A 127 -11.36 17.80 5.96
C LEU A 127 -10.63 19.12 6.28
N MET A 128 -9.70 19.11 7.23
CA MET A 128 -8.91 20.30 7.60
C MET A 128 -7.97 20.77 6.48
N LYS A 129 -7.68 19.93 5.48
CA LYS A 129 -6.82 20.28 4.35
C LYS A 129 -7.58 20.85 3.15
N LYS A 130 -8.90 20.98 3.24
CA LYS A 130 -9.74 21.55 2.18
C LYS A 130 -9.15 22.86 1.64
N ASP A 131 -9.10 22.97 0.31
CA ASP A 131 -8.63 24.15 -0.43
C ASP A 131 -7.13 24.50 -0.23
N MET A 132 -6.36 23.64 0.45
CA MET A 132 -4.91 23.74 0.59
C MET A 132 -4.18 22.87 -0.44
N VAL A 133 -2.93 23.20 -0.75
CA VAL A 133 -2.01 22.31 -1.47
C VAL A 133 -1.17 21.56 -0.43
N ILE A 134 -1.20 20.22 -0.47
CA ILE A 134 -0.50 19.38 0.51
C ILE A 134 0.74 18.74 -0.12
N GLY A 135 1.88 18.81 0.57
CA GLY A 135 3.16 18.32 0.06
C GLY A 135 3.52 18.98 -1.27
N ASP A 136 3.86 18.17 -2.28
CA ASP A 136 4.16 18.63 -3.65
C ASP A 136 2.92 18.85 -4.54
N GLY A 137 1.70 18.68 -3.98
CA GLY A 137 0.45 18.81 -4.72
C GLY A 137 0.04 17.56 -5.51
N THR A 138 0.78 16.46 -5.41
CA THR A 138 0.40 15.17 -6.01
C THR A 138 -0.64 14.43 -5.16
N PRO A 139 -1.48 13.55 -5.74
CA PRO A 139 -2.44 12.77 -4.96
C PRO A 139 -1.76 11.86 -3.92
N GLN A 140 -0.58 11.33 -4.23
CA GLN A 140 0.19 10.46 -3.33
C GLN A 140 0.69 11.23 -2.11
N SER A 141 1.26 12.42 -2.31
CA SER A 141 1.72 13.26 -1.19
C SER A 141 0.58 13.66 -0.28
N PHE A 142 -0.63 13.90 -0.79
CA PHE A 142 -1.78 14.18 0.05
C PHE A 142 -2.05 13.05 1.04
N VAL A 143 -2.18 11.81 0.56
CA VAL A 143 -2.46 10.65 1.43
C VAL A 143 -1.28 10.36 2.36
N LEU A 144 -0.05 10.45 1.85
CA LEU A 144 1.15 10.22 2.65
C LEU A 144 1.25 11.21 3.82
N GLU A 145 0.99 12.50 3.62
CA GLU A 145 1.04 13.51 4.68
C GLU A 145 -0.06 13.33 5.75
N LEU A 146 -1.18 12.65 5.41
CA LEU A 146 -2.22 12.32 6.38
C LEU A 146 -1.85 11.08 7.22
N ILE A 147 -1.19 10.10 6.62
CA ILE A 147 -0.73 8.88 7.30
C ILE A 147 0.56 9.14 8.08
N ARG A 148 1.42 10.05 7.60
CA ARG A 148 2.77 10.31 8.16
C ARG A 148 2.77 10.47 9.70
N PRO A 149 1.90 11.30 10.30
CA PRO A 149 1.89 11.56 11.74
C PRO A 149 1.36 10.39 12.59
N LEU A 150 0.81 9.34 11.96
CA LEU A 150 0.26 8.17 12.64
C LEU A 150 1.36 7.12 12.79
N ASN A 151 2.19 7.24 13.84
CA ASN A 151 3.41 6.43 14.00
C ASN A 151 3.18 4.91 13.99
N GLN A 152 2.01 4.44 14.44
CA GLN A 152 1.66 3.02 14.44
C GLN A 152 1.00 2.55 13.14
N ALA A 153 0.64 3.46 12.23
CA ALA A 153 0.03 3.10 10.96
C ALA A 153 1.07 2.51 10.01
N LEU A 154 0.69 1.43 9.33
CA LEU A 154 1.45 0.89 8.22
C LEU A 154 1.49 1.93 7.09
N ARG A 155 2.69 2.18 6.57
CA ARG A 155 2.87 3.09 5.44
C ARG A 155 2.31 2.49 4.16
N PRO A 156 1.93 3.32 3.18
CA PRO A 156 1.58 2.82 1.86
C PRO A 156 2.73 2.03 1.25
N VAL A 157 2.41 0.90 0.61
CA VAL A 157 3.35 0.19 -0.25
C VAL A 157 3.16 0.73 -1.66
N SER A 158 4.13 1.54 -2.11
CA SER A 158 4.06 2.21 -3.41
C SER A 158 2.83 3.14 -3.53
N THR A 159 2.41 3.38 -4.77
CA THR A 159 1.07 3.88 -5.12
C THR A 159 0.03 2.76 -5.08
N ARG A 160 0.40 1.56 -4.59
CA ARG A 160 -0.34 0.34 -4.87
C ARG A 160 -1.29 -0.14 -3.79
N SER A 161 -0.86 -0.09 -2.55
CA SER A 161 -1.59 -0.67 -1.42
C SER A 161 -1.49 0.25 -0.19
N TYR A 162 -2.60 0.41 0.54
CA TYR A 162 -2.75 1.40 1.62
C TYR A 162 -3.34 0.81 2.93
N GLY A 163 -3.17 -0.49 3.11
CA GLY A 163 -3.64 -1.30 4.25
C GLY A 163 -4.55 -2.47 3.82
N ALA A 164 -5.47 -2.89 4.71
CA ALA A 164 -6.38 -4.01 4.46
C ALA A 164 -7.43 -3.65 3.41
N LEU A 165 -7.77 -4.60 2.52
CA LEU A 165 -8.73 -4.36 1.44
C LEU A 165 -10.16 -4.30 2.00
N VAL A 166 -10.88 -3.21 1.73
CA VAL A 166 -12.30 -3.03 2.08
C VAL A 166 -13.20 -3.38 0.89
N TYR A 167 -12.80 -2.90 -0.29
CA TYR A 167 -13.56 -3.10 -1.53
C TYR A 167 -12.61 -3.15 -2.72
N SER A 168 -12.94 -3.99 -3.71
CA SER A 168 -12.27 -4.00 -5.01
C SER A 168 -13.28 -4.16 -6.13
N ASN A 169 -13.08 -3.43 -7.22
CA ASN A 169 -13.87 -3.52 -8.43
C ASN A 169 -12.96 -3.45 -9.65
N MET A 170 -13.03 -4.49 -10.48
CA MET A 170 -12.37 -4.58 -11.77
C MET A 170 -13.42 -4.47 -12.87
N ALA A 171 -13.60 -3.26 -13.42
CA ALA A 171 -14.52 -2.97 -14.53
C ALA A 171 -15.95 -3.52 -14.37
N ASN A 172 -16.45 -3.66 -13.13
CA ASN A 172 -17.69 -4.37 -12.77
C ASN A 172 -17.76 -5.85 -13.19
N ALA A 173 -16.69 -6.41 -13.76
CA ALA A 173 -16.57 -7.83 -14.07
C ALA A 173 -16.27 -8.67 -12.81
N SER A 174 -15.59 -8.08 -11.83
CA SER A 174 -15.34 -8.68 -10.52
C SER A 174 -15.43 -7.61 -9.45
N THR A 175 -16.32 -7.82 -8.48
CA THR A 175 -16.49 -6.94 -7.32
C THR A 175 -16.38 -7.77 -6.06
N GLN A 176 -15.57 -7.30 -5.11
CA GLN A 176 -15.44 -7.89 -3.78
C GLN A 176 -15.65 -6.79 -2.74
N GLN A 177 -16.38 -7.12 -1.68
CA GLN A 177 -16.60 -6.24 -0.55
C GLN A 177 -16.31 -7.03 0.72
N HIS A 178 -15.26 -6.62 1.43
CA HIS A 178 -14.76 -7.27 2.64
C HIS A 178 -15.26 -6.57 3.91
N ASP A 179 -15.61 -5.29 3.81
CA ASP A 179 -16.25 -4.52 4.88
C ASP A 179 -17.04 -3.33 4.31
N VAL A 180 -17.72 -2.57 5.17
CA VAL A 180 -18.35 -1.29 4.84
C VAL A 180 -17.26 -0.23 4.61
N ILE A 181 -17.40 0.51 3.50
CA ILE A 181 -16.57 1.68 3.19
C ILE A 181 -16.93 2.81 4.16
N ARG A 182 -15.92 3.41 4.78
CA ARG A 182 -16.08 4.48 5.78
C ARG A 182 -15.22 5.71 5.44
N PRO A 183 -15.59 6.91 5.92
CA PRO A 183 -14.76 8.11 5.78
C PRO A 183 -13.34 7.90 6.34
N GLY A 184 -12.32 8.27 5.58
CA GLY A 184 -10.92 8.05 5.97
C GLY A 184 -10.31 6.76 5.42
N ASP A 185 -11.11 5.84 4.87
CA ASP A 185 -10.58 4.77 4.01
C ASP A 185 -9.92 5.40 2.76
N ILE A 186 -8.93 4.73 2.18
CA ILE A 186 -8.14 5.23 1.05
C ILE A 186 -8.66 4.65 -0.25
N LEU A 187 -9.02 5.50 -1.22
CA LEU A 187 -9.48 5.12 -2.55
C LEU A 187 -8.30 5.16 -3.52
N THR A 188 -8.03 4.06 -4.23
CA THR A 188 -7.10 4.01 -5.37
C THR A 188 -7.83 3.74 -6.66
N ILE A 189 -7.48 4.46 -7.72
CA ILE A 189 -8.08 4.34 -9.06
C ILE A 189 -6.97 4.15 -10.09
N ARG A 190 -7.09 3.13 -10.94
CA ARG A 190 -6.10 2.81 -11.99
C ARG A 190 -6.74 2.54 -13.33
N ASN A 191 -6.24 3.22 -14.37
CA ASN A 191 -6.68 3.06 -15.76
C ASN A 191 -8.21 3.04 -15.90
N ALA A 192 -8.89 3.82 -15.06
CA ALA A 192 -10.32 3.69 -14.85
C ALA A 192 -11.08 4.63 -15.78
N LYS A 193 -12.16 4.09 -16.35
CA LYS A 193 -13.12 4.88 -17.11
C LYS A 193 -14.48 4.74 -16.48
N PHE A 194 -15.04 5.85 -16.01
CA PHE A 194 -16.40 5.93 -15.52
C PHE A 194 -17.29 6.48 -16.63
N GLN A 195 -18.41 5.81 -16.91
CA GLN A 195 -19.43 6.30 -17.83
C GLN A 195 -20.82 6.01 -17.30
N GLY A 196 -21.63 7.05 -17.24
CA GLY A 196 -22.97 6.93 -16.68
C GLY A 196 -23.86 8.09 -17.08
N LYS A 197 -24.91 8.27 -16.30
CA LYS A 197 -25.87 9.36 -16.43
C LYS A 197 -25.92 10.12 -15.11
N HIS A 198 -25.94 11.43 -15.17
CA HIS A 198 -25.97 12.31 -13.99
C HIS A 198 -27.15 13.29 -14.04
N GLY A 199 -27.63 13.67 -12.85
CA GLY A 199 -28.69 14.66 -12.65
C GLY A 199 -30.09 14.20 -13.10
N PRO A 200 -31.13 15.03 -12.83
CA PRO A 200 -32.52 14.74 -13.20
C PRO A 200 -32.74 14.58 -14.71
N MET A 201 -31.93 15.27 -15.52
CA MET A 201 -32.00 15.23 -16.98
C MET A 201 -31.25 14.02 -17.59
N HIS A 202 -30.71 13.11 -16.78
CA HIS A 202 -29.98 11.93 -17.24
C HIS A 202 -28.84 12.24 -18.25
N ALA A 203 -28.17 13.37 -18.06
CA ALA A 203 -27.07 13.80 -18.92
C ALA A 203 -25.96 12.76 -18.88
N LYS A 204 -25.50 12.31 -20.05
CA LYS A 204 -24.41 11.34 -20.15
C LYS A 204 -23.10 11.99 -19.70
N TYR A 205 -22.27 11.25 -18.99
CA TYR A 205 -20.92 11.68 -18.66
C TYR A 205 -19.91 10.55 -18.91
N ALA A 206 -18.67 10.95 -19.16
CA ALA A 206 -17.52 10.06 -19.21
C ALA A 206 -16.34 10.73 -18.50
N MET A 207 -15.63 9.99 -17.67
CA MET A 207 -14.50 10.48 -16.90
C MET A 207 -13.40 9.42 -16.86
N GLU A 208 -12.17 9.80 -17.16
CA GLU A 208 -10.99 8.93 -17.08
C GLU A 208 -10.10 9.37 -15.92
N VAL A 209 -9.73 8.42 -15.06
CA VAL A 209 -8.93 8.67 -13.84
C VAL A 209 -7.95 7.52 -13.63
N GLY A 210 -6.80 7.80 -13.03
CA GLY A 210 -5.80 6.78 -12.75
C GLY A 210 -4.86 6.49 -13.92
N LYS A 211 -4.57 7.49 -14.76
CA LYS A 211 -3.49 7.48 -15.76
C LYS A 211 -2.73 8.82 -15.72
N PRO A 212 -1.74 9.01 -14.83
CA PRO A 212 -1.15 8.02 -13.91
C PRO A 212 -2.05 7.65 -12.72
N ASP A 213 -1.69 6.57 -12.01
CA ASP A 213 -2.39 6.07 -10.81
C ASP A 213 -2.82 7.21 -9.88
N HIS A 214 -4.08 7.15 -9.43
CA HIS A 214 -4.68 8.19 -8.61
C HIS A 214 -5.09 7.64 -7.24
N VAL A 215 -4.99 8.48 -6.22
CA VAL A 215 -5.37 8.13 -4.86
C VAL A 215 -6.11 9.30 -4.19
N ALA A 216 -7.09 8.97 -3.35
CA ALA A 216 -7.94 9.90 -2.64
C ALA A 216 -8.32 9.35 -1.26
N VAL A 217 -8.85 10.20 -0.39
CA VAL A 217 -9.40 9.79 0.92
C VAL A 217 -10.92 9.81 0.84
N VAL A 218 -11.58 8.71 1.19
CA VAL A 218 -13.04 8.65 1.26
C VAL A 218 -13.55 9.71 2.23
N ALA A 219 -14.41 10.59 1.75
CA ALA A 219 -15.13 11.55 2.57
C ALA A 219 -16.48 10.98 3.01
N GLU A 220 -17.19 10.32 2.09
CA GLU A 220 -18.51 9.73 2.33
C GLU A 220 -18.76 8.53 1.41
N TRP A 221 -19.64 7.64 1.86
CA TRP A 221 -20.11 6.49 1.11
C TRP A 221 -21.64 6.44 1.10
N ASP A 222 -22.23 6.48 -0.09
CA ASP A 222 -23.66 6.23 -0.33
C ASP A 222 -23.80 4.81 -0.88
N GLY A 223 -24.11 3.86 0.02
CA GLY A 223 -24.24 2.45 -0.31
C GLY A 223 -25.39 2.12 -1.25
N THR A 224 -26.45 2.96 -1.27
CA THR A 224 -27.61 2.79 -2.15
C THR A 224 -27.27 3.20 -3.58
N LYS A 225 -26.53 4.31 -3.75
CA LYS A 225 -26.10 4.78 -5.08
C LYS A 225 -24.77 4.19 -5.54
N LYS A 226 -24.14 3.35 -4.70
CA LYS A 226 -22.77 2.86 -4.85
C LYS A 226 -21.81 3.99 -5.20
N LYS A 227 -21.92 5.11 -4.49
CA LYS A 227 -21.20 6.35 -4.78
C LYS A 227 -20.27 6.72 -3.62
N VAL A 228 -19.00 6.91 -3.95
CA VAL A 228 -17.98 7.45 -3.05
C VAL A 228 -17.83 8.94 -3.32
N ARG A 229 -17.86 9.75 -2.28
CA ARG A 229 -17.30 11.12 -2.32
C ARG A 229 -15.92 11.05 -1.70
N ALA A 230 -14.90 11.59 -2.34
CA ALA A 230 -13.52 11.50 -1.88
C ALA A 230 -12.78 12.84 -1.95
N TRP A 231 -11.95 13.11 -0.96
CA TRP A 231 -10.97 14.19 -0.96
C TRP A 231 -9.79 13.81 -1.85
N GLU A 232 -9.50 14.64 -2.84
CA GLU A 232 -8.37 14.45 -3.75
C GLU A 232 -7.67 15.76 -4.09
N GLN A 233 -6.44 15.65 -4.58
CA GLN A 233 -5.71 16.74 -5.20
C GLN A 233 -4.88 16.22 -6.38
N GLY A 234 -4.37 17.12 -7.22
CA GLY A 234 -3.42 16.81 -8.29
C GLY A 234 -4.02 16.28 -9.58
N ARG A 235 -5.35 16.07 -9.66
CA ARG A 235 -6.07 15.71 -10.89
C ARG A 235 -6.47 16.94 -11.69
N GLU A 236 -7.52 17.63 -11.24
CA GLU A 236 -7.99 18.87 -11.89
C GLU A 236 -7.51 20.14 -11.17
N SER A 237 -7.12 20.01 -9.90
CA SER A 237 -6.63 21.11 -9.07
C SER A 237 -5.53 20.59 -8.16
N LYS A 238 -4.46 21.38 -7.97
CA LYS A 238 -3.43 21.09 -6.96
C LYS A 238 -3.93 21.24 -5.52
N LYS A 239 -5.07 21.94 -5.32
CA LYS A 239 -5.72 22.07 -4.01
C LYS A 239 -6.64 20.90 -3.74
N VAL A 240 -6.74 20.50 -2.47
CA VAL A 240 -7.63 19.44 -1.99
C VAL A 240 -9.10 19.84 -2.21
N ARG A 241 -9.81 19.04 -2.99
CA ARG A 241 -11.25 19.18 -3.32
C ARG A 241 -11.98 17.85 -3.15
N GLN A 242 -13.30 17.89 -3.11
CA GLN A 242 -14.11 16.67 -3.13
C GLN A 242 -14.58 16.35 -4.53
N GLU A 243 -14.37 15.11 -4.94
CA GLU A 243 -14.93 14.54 -6.17
C GLU A 243 -15.83 13.34 -5.87
N SER A 244 -16.71 13.02 -6.81
CA SER A 244 -17.68 11.93 -6.67
C SER A 244 -17.46 10.83 -7.72
N TYR A 245 -17.37 9.60 -7.25
CA TYR A 245 -17.17 8.40 -8.07
C TYR A 245 -18.33 7.43 -7.85
N LYS A 246 -19.12 7.17 -8.89
CA LYS A 246 -20.13 6.12 -8.87
C LYS A 246 -19.50 4.81 -9.34
N LEU A 247 -19.34 3.85 -8.42
CA LEU A 247 -18.56 2.63 -8.65
C LEU A 247 -19.22 1.73 -9.72
N ASP A 248 -20.56 1.69 -9.77
CA ASP A 248 -21.32 0.96 -10.80
C ASP A 248 -21.18 1.56 -12.20
N ASP A 249 -20.72 2.80 -12.30
CA ASP A 249 -20.46 3.46 -13.59
C ASP A 249 -19.05 3.13 -14.12
N LEU A 250 -18.25 2.32 -13.41
CA LEU A 250 -16.96 1.83 -13.89
C LEU A 250 -17.14 0.95 -15.15
N ARG A 251 -16.40 1.25 -16.21
CA ARG A 251 -16.44 0.51 -17.50
C ARG A 251 -15.15 -0.21 -17.82
N SER A 252 -14.03 0.32 -17.35
CA SER A 252 -12.70 -0.29 -17.47
C SER A 252 -11.84 0.13 -16.29
N GLY A 253 -10.73 -0.58 -16.08
CA GLY A 253 -9.77 -0.29 -15.02
C GLY A 253 -10.18 -0.84 -13.65
N GLU A 254 -9.49 -0.36 -12.63
CA GLU A 254 -9.57 -0.85 -11.26
C GLU A 254 -9.89 0.27 -10.29
N VAL A 255 -10.81 -0.01 -9.36
CA VAL A 255 -11.02 0.77 -8.15
C VAL A 255 -10.82 -0.13 -6.95
N LYS A 256 -9.99 0.29 -6.01
CA LYS A 256 -9.83 -0.38 -4.71
C LYS A 256 -9.97 0.63 -3.58
N ILE A 257 -10.52 0.17 -2.46
CA ILE A 257 -10.64 0.95 -1.23
C ILE A 257 -9.99 0.17 -0.10
N TRP A 258 -9.15 0.87 0.67
CA TRP A 258 -8.27 0.29 1.67
C TRP A 258 -8.54 0.92 3.03
N ARG A 259 -8.43 0.12 4.07
CA ARG A 259 -8.38 0.60 5.44
C ARG A 259 -6.93 0.65 5.90
N VAL A 260 -6.49 1.82 6.37
CA VAL A 260 -5.18 1.94 7.01
C VAL A 260 -5.18 1.11 8.30
N VAL A 261 -4.13 0.33 8.48
CA VAL A 261 -3.98 -0.66 9.56
C VAL A 261 -2.68 -0.43 10.33
N SER A 262 -2.55 -1.11 11.47
CA SER A 262 -1.34 -1.05 12.28
C SER A 262 -0.19 -1.78 11.58
N ARG A 263 1.04 -1.31 11.81
CA ARG A 263 2.28 -2.03 11.44
C ARG A 263 2.32 -3.46 11.99
N SER A 264 1.72 -3.67 13.17
CA SER A 264 1.62 -5.00 13.79
C SER A 264 0.80 -6.00 12.96
N TRP A 265 -0.01 -5.56 11.99
CA TRP A 265 -0.75 -6.47 11.10
C TRP A 265 0.19 -7.28 10.22
N VAL A 266 1.34 -6.70 9.83
CA VAL A 266 2.41 -7.40 9.09
C VAL A 266 3.50 -7.91 10.04
N GLY A 267 3.21 -8.03 11.34
CA GLY A 267 4.18 -8.49 12.34
C GLY A 267 5.22 -7.45 12.77
N TRP A 268 5.17 -6.21 12.25
CA TRP A 268 6.14 -5.18 12.59
C TRP A 268 5.72 -4.50 13.90
N GLN A 269 6.29 -4.96 15.01
CA GLN A 269 6.22 -4.25 16.28
C GLN A 269 7.43 -3.33 16.42
N ARG A 270 7.21 -2.12 16.94
CA ARG A 270 8.33 -1.33 17.42
C ARG A 270 8.73 -1.94 18.76
N LYS A 271 9.92 -2.55 18.85
CA LYS A 271 10.52 -2.82 20.16
C LYS A 271 10.58 -1.49 20.91
N GLY A 272 9.87 -1.41 22.03
CA GLY A 272 10.05 -0.29 22.94
C GLY A 272 11.49 -0.27 23.43
N PRO A 273 11.97 0.84 24.00
CA PRO A 273 13.31 0.88 24.61
C PRO A 273 13.50 -0.09 25.80
N ASP A 274 12.48 -0.88 26.18
CA ASP A 274 12.49 -1.80 27.32
C ASP A 274 12.28 -3.28 26.91
N GLU A 275 12.58 -3.67 25.67
CA GLU A 275 12.73 -5.08 25.24
C GLU A 275 14.11 -5.39 24.65
#